data_AF-A0A8J3LL27-F1
#
_entry.id   AF-A0A8J3LL27-F1
#
_cell.length_a   1.000
_cell.length_b   1.000
_cell.length_c   1.000
_cell.angle_alpha   90.00
_cell.angle_beta   90.00
_cell.angle_gamma   90.00
#
_symmetry.space_group_name_H-M   'P 1'
#
loop_
_entity.id
_entity.type
_entity.pdbx_description
1 polymer ?
#
loop_
_entity_poly.entity_id
_entity_poly.type
_entity_poly.pdbx_seq_one_letter_code
_entity_poly.pdbx_strand_id
1 'polypeptide(L)'
;MKLRAVAPTWTCRTRLGASGGPLTNCTRSGAAAPLLGGRIQLRGYPIPMVHAEKVVTAISRGTANTRWRDFGDIYVLSGLHTVTASDLRQAMMAVAGHRGVELWSLTVVLEGYDVLAQSR
;
A
#
# COMPACT_ATOMS: atom_id res chain seq x y z
N MET A 1 -21.78 -28.98 3.07
CA MET A 1 -20.72 -28.79 2.05
C MET A 1 -19.73 -27.74 2.60
N LYS A 2 -18.57 -28.15 3.12
CA LYS A 2 -17.58 -27.25 3.75
C LYS A 2 -16.73 -26.58 2.66
N LEU A 3 -16.94 -25.30 2.40
CA LEU A 3 -16.03 -24.51 1.58
C LEU A 3 -14.73 -24.30 2.38
N ARG A 4 -13.66 -25.02 2.00
CA ARG A 4 -12.30 -24.68 2.43
C ARG A 4 -11.89 -23.41 1.71
N ALA A 5 -11.79 -22.31 2.45
CA ALA A 5 -11.07 -21.13 1.96
C ALA A 5 -9.61 -21.53 1.76
N VAL A 6 -9.18 -21.60 0.50
CA VAL A 6 -7.75 -21.65 0.16
C VAL A 6 -7.23 -20.24 0.45
N ALA A 7 -6.53 -20.07 1.57
CA ALA A 7 -5.82 -18.84 1.86
C ALA A 7 -4.85 -18.58 0.69
N PRO A 8 -4.87 -17.40 0.04
CA PRO A 8 -3.86 -17.07 -0.94
C PRO A 8 -2.48 -17.24 -0.29
N THR A 9 -1.61 -18.02 -0.93
CA THR A 9 -0.25 -18.31 -0.48
C THR A 9 0.60 -17.05 -0.60
N TRP A 10 0.40 -16.11 0.32
CA TRP A 10 1.30 -15.00 0.53
C TRP A 10 2.59 -15.58 1.14
N THR A 11 3.64 -15.71 0.35
CA THR A 11 4.99 -15.98 0.89
C THR A 11 5.61 -14.74 1.54
N CYS A 12 4.82 -13.68 1.75
CA CYS A 12 5.13 -12.59 2.69
C CYS A 12 5.00 -13.14 4.12
N ARG A 13 5.87 -14.09 4.48
CA ARG A 13 5.92 -14.65 5.83
C ARG A 13 6.59 -13.62 6.74
N THR A 14 5.84 -12.63 7.21
CA THR A 14 6.16 -12.04 8.51
C THR A 14 5.76 -13.09 9.54
N ARG A 15 6.70 -13.98 9.91
CA ARG A 15 6.55 -14.78 11.13
C ARG A 15 6.33 -13.74 12.25
N LEU A 16 5.18 -13.77 12.92
CA LEU A 16 4.90 -12.96 14.10
C LEU A 16 6.13 -13.02 15.02
N GLY A 17 6.89 -11.94 15.05
CA GLY A 17 8.26 -11.92 15.53
C GLY A 17 8.95 -10.70 14.96
N ALA A 18 8.82 -9.59 15.69
CA ALA A 18 9.47 -8.31 15.49
C ALA A 18 10.82 -8.38 14.74
N SER A 19 10.80 -8.20 13.41
CA SER A 19 11.95 -7.77 12.60
C SER A 19 11.47 -7.56 11.17
N GLY A 20 11.67 -6.34 10.66
CA GLY A 20 11.32 -5.95 9.30
C GLY A 20 12.16 -6.70 8.27
N GLY A 21 11.68 -7.86 7.81
CA GLY A 21 12.23 -8.54 6.63
C GLY A 21 12.06 -7.66 5.37
N PRO A 22 12.91 -7.86 4.34
CA PRO A 22 12.86 -7.04 3.15
C PRO A 22 11.55 -7.25 2.37
N LEU A 23 10.90 -6.15 1.99
CA LEU A 23 9.63 -6.14 1.24
C LEU A 23 9.74 -6.82 -0.15
N THR A 24 10.96 -7.09 -0.61
CA THR A 24 11.29 -7.73 -1.90
C THR A 24 10.71 -9.13 -2.06
N ASN A 25 10.44 -9.85 -0.96
CA ASN A 25 9.90 -11.21 -1.02
C ASN A 25 8.39 -11.28 -1.30
N CYS A 26 7.73 -10.12 -1.42
CA CYS A 26 6.28 -10.04 -1.60
C CYS A 26 5.89 -9.69 -3.06
N THR A 27 6.87 -9.56 -3.98
CA THR A 27 6.60 -9.19 -5.39
C THR A 27 5.81 -10.26 -6.15
N ARG A 28 4.85 -9.84 -6.98
CA ARG A 28 4.08 -10.66 -7.91
C ARG A 28 4.60 -10.44 -9.34
N SER A 29 4.76 -11.53 -10.09
CA SER A 29 5.02 -11.45 -11.53
C SER A 29 3.74 -11.10 -12.29
N GLY A 30 3.81 -10.13 -13.21
CA GLY A 30 2.73 -9.75 -14.11
C GLY A 30 3.24 -9.49 -15.52
N ALA A 31 2.36 -9.58 -16.51
CA ALA A 31 2.66 -9.21 -17.89
C ALA A 31 2.24 -7.76 -18.12
N ALA A 32 3.15 -6.93 -18.64
CA ALA A 32 2.84 -5.58 -19.08
C ALA A 32 2.95 -5.50 -20.62
N ALA A 33 2.08 -4.69 -21.23
CA ALA A 33 2.17 -4.38 -22.66
C ALA A 33 3.30 -3.35 -22.88
N PRO A 34 4.36 -3.70 -23.63
CA PRO A 34 5.43 -2.76 -23.96
C PRO A 34 5.00 -1.76 -25.03
N LEU A 35 5.67 -0.61 -25.04
CA LEU A 35 5.43 0.49 -25.99
C LEU A 35 5.80 0.14 -27.45
N LEU A 36 6.62 -0.88 -27.68
CA LEU A 36 7.14 -1.26 -29.00
C LEU A 36 6.68 -2.67 -29.45
N GLY A 37 5.64 -3.23 -28.82
CA GLY A 37 5.14 -4.58 -29.11
C GLY A 37 5.90 -5.70 -28.37
N GLY A 38 5.22 -6.83 -28.17
CA GLY A 38 5.71 -7.98 -27.38
C GLY A 38 5.05 -8.11 -26.01
N ARG A 39 5.63 -8.89 -25.10
CA ARG A 39 5.20 -9.05 -23.69
C ARG A 39 6.41 -8.93 -22.78
N ILE A 40 6.36 -8.04 -21.79
CA ILE A 40 7.40 -7.94 -20.77
C ILE A 40 6.87 -8.53 -19.47
N GLN A 41 7.63 -9.44 -18.88
CA GLN A 41 7.36 -9.98 -17.55
C GLN A 41 8.03 -9.07 -16.52
N LEU A 42 7.22 -8.43 -15.68
CA LEU A 42 7.69 -7.54 -14.62
C LEU A 42 7.35 -8.14 -13.27
N ARG A 43 8.25 -7.97 -12.31
CA ARG A 43 7.96 -8.19 -10.89
C ARG A 43 7.49 -6.86 -10.31
N GLY A 44 6.26 -6.84 -9.82
CA GLY A 44 5.67 -5.69 -9.16
C GLY A 44 5.35 -5.98 -7.70
N TYR A 45 5.22 -4.94 -6.88
CA TYR A 45 4.67 -5.11 -5.54
C TYR A 45 3.19 -5.48 -5.61
N PRO A 46 2.68 -6.26 -4.65
CA PRO A 46 1.28 -6.64 -4.62
C PRO A 46 0.45 -5.40 -4.27
N ILE A 47 -0.78 -5.32 -4.78
CA ILE A 47 -1.64 -4.14 -4.61
C ILE A 47 -1.81 -3.67 -3.15
N PRO A 48 -1.94 -4.56 -2.13
CA PRO A 48 -2.01 -4.13 -0.73
C PRO A 48 -0.75 -3.37 -0.27
N MET A 49 0.43 -3.75 -0.76
CA MET A 49 1.70 -3.06 -0.47
C MET A 49 1.79 -1.70 -1.16
N VAL A 50 1.31 -1.59 -2.40
CA VAL A 50 1.26 -0.31 -3.12
C VAL A 50 0.32 0.67 -2.41
N HIS A 51 -0.85 0.19 -1.97
CA HIS A 51 -1.77 0.97 -1.13
C HIS A 51 -1.10 1.40 0.18
N ALA A 52 -0.49 0.46 0.90
CA ALA A 52 0.16 0.72 2.17
C ALA A 52 1.25 1.79 2.04
N GLU A 53 2.07 1.74 0.98
CA GLU A 53 3.11 2.73 0.73
C GLU A 53 2.55 4.14 0.59
N LYS A 54 1.43 4.28 -0.15
CA LYS A 54 0.76 5.56 -0.34
C LYS A 54 0.14 6.09 0.96
N VAL A 55 -0.58 5.24 1.68
CA VAL A 55 -1.24 5.62 2.94
C VAL A 55 -0.21 5.98 4.01
N VAL A 56 0.83 5.17 4.22
CA VAL A 56 1.87 5.45 5.23
C VAL A 56 2.66 6.70 4.87
N THR A 57 2.89 6.97 3.57
CA THR A 57 3.51 8.24 3.16
C THR A 57 2.63 9.43 3.51
N ALA A 58 1.32 9.34 3.28
CA ALA A 58 0.37 10.39 3.68
C ALA A 58 0.38 10.61 5.21
N ILE A 59 0.37 9.52 5.99
CA ILE A 59 0.47 9.58 7.46
C ILE A 59 1.78 10.26 7.89
N SER A 60 2.91 9.83 7.35
CA SER A 60 4.23 10.35 7.72
C SER A 60 4.42 11.83 7.41
N ARG A 61 3.73 12.36 6.40
CA ARG A 61 3.84 13.77 5.99
C ARG A 61 2.79 14.66 6.64
N GLY A 62 1.63 14.10 6.98
CA GLY A 62 0.51 14.84 7.53
C GLY A 62 0.17 16.10 6.74
N THR A 63 -0.07 17.20 7.46
CA THR A 63 -0.45 18.49 6.87
C THR A 63 0.65 19.15 6.03
N ALA A 64 1.90 18.73 6.18
CA ALA A 64 3.03 19.18 5.35
C ALA A 64 3.10 18.46 3.99
N ASN A 65 2.16 17.56 3.69
CA ASN A 65 2.14 16.87 2.41
C ASN A 65 1.81 17.85 1.28
N THR A 66 2.74 18.09 0.36
CA THR A 66 2.50 18.89 -0.85
C THR A 66 2.13 18.04 -2.05
N ARG A 67 2.01 16.71 -1.87
CA ARG A 67 1.76 15.73 -2.93
C ARG A 67 0.32 15.24 -2.87
N TRP A 68 -0.62 16.12 -3.21
CA TRP A 68 -2.06 15.81 -3.27
C TRP A 68 -2.38 14.55 -4.10
N ARG A 69 -1.54 14.25 -5.12
CA ARG A 69 -1.66 13.06 -5.97
C ARG A 69 -1.62 11.74 -5.20
N ASP A 70 -0.96 11.66 -4.05
CA ASP A 70 -0.96 10.42 -3.25
C ASP A 70 -2.38 10.09 -2.76
N PHE A 71 -3.23 11.08 -2.47
CA PHE A 71 -4.65 10.86 -2.14
C PHE A 71 -5.46 10.42 -3.36
N GLY A 72 -5.17 11.00 -4.53
CA GLY A 72 -5.74 10.56 -5.79
C GLY A 72 -5.39 9.10 -6.11
N ASP A 73 -4.13 8.71 -5.91
CA ASP A 73 -3.68 7.34 -6.08
C ASP A 73 -4.38 6.40 -5.09
N ILE A 74 -4.54 6.77 -3.81
CA ILE A 74 -5.29 5.97 -2.83
C ILE A 74 -6.74 5.77 -3.31
N TYR A 75 -7.40 6.83 -3.76
CA TYR A 75 -8.79 6.76 -4.24
C TYR A 75 -8.92 5.87 -5.48
N VAL A 76 -8.08 6.10 -6.50
CA VAL A 76 -8.09 5.33 -7.75
C VAL A 76 -7.76 3.86 -7.48
N LEU A 77 -6.72 3.58 -6.69
CA LEU A 77 -6.33 2.21 -6.37
C LEU A 77 -7.44 1.49 -5.57
N SER A 78 -8.14 2.19 -4.67
CA SER A 78 -9.26 1.62 -3.90
C SER A 78 -10.44 1.26 -4.79
N GLY A 79 -10.68 2.04 -5.85
CA GLY A 79 -11.75 1.78 -6.82
C GLY A 79 -11.42 0.69 -7.84
N LEU A 80 -10.15 0.57 -8.25
CA LEU A 80 -9.72 -0.39 -9.27
C LEU A 80 -9.43 -1.79 -8.72
N HIS A 81 -9.14 -1.91 -7.42
CA HIS A 81 -8.68 -3.16 -6.84
C HIS A 81 -9.36 -3.47 -5.52
N THR A 82 -10.03 -4.61 -5.47
CA THR A 82 -10.53 -5.15 -4.20
C THR A 82 -9.37 -5.71 -3.38
N VAL A 83 -9.29 -5.29 -2.12
CA VAL A 83 -8.27 -5.73 -1.18
C VAL A 83 -8.95 -6.16 0.11
N THR A 84 -8.49 -7.28 0.71
CA THR A 84 -8.99 -7.69 2.01
C THR A 84 -8.42 -6.79 3.10
N ALA A 85 -9.25 -6.44 4.09
CA ALA A 85 -8.81 -5.59 5.20
C ALA A 85 -7.62 -6.19 5.98
N SER A 86 -7.52 -7.52 6.05
CA SER A 86 -6.38 -8.21 6.67
C SER A 86 -5.09 -8.01 5.89
N ASP A 87 -5.11 -8.16 4.57
CA ASP A 87 -3.91 -8.03 3.73
C ASP A 87 -3.42 -6.57 3.72
N LEU A 88 -4.35 -5.61 3.64
CA LEU A 88 -4.01 -4.19 3.69
C LEU A 88 -3.41 -3.81 5.04
N ARG A 89 -3.99 -4.28 6.16
CA ARG A 89 -3.45 -3.99 7.50
C ARG A 89 -2.05 -4.56 7.68
N GLN A 90 -1.81 -5.80 7.24
CA GLN A 90 -0.48 -6.41 7.31
C GLN A 90 0.54 -5.63 6.47
N ALA A 91 0.15 -5.22 5.26
CA ALA A 91 1.00 -4.40 4.41
C ALA A 91 1.31 -3.04 5.06
N MET A 92 0.32 -2.36 5.63
CA MET A 92 0.51 -1.09 6.36
C MET A 92 1.47 -1.24 7.53
N MET A 93 1.33 -2.29 8.35
CA MET A 93 2.25 -2.57 9.46
C MET A 93 3.68 -2.82 8.97
N ALA A 94 3.85 -3.58 7.89
CA ALA A 94 5.17 -3.87 7.32
C ALA A 94 5.85 -2.60 6.80
N VAL A 95 5.11 -1.75 6.06
CA VAL A 95 5.62 -0.48 5.54
C VAL A 95 5.92 0.51 6.66
N ALA A 96 5.02 0.66 7.62
CA ALA A 96 5.19 1.53 8.79
C ALA A 96 6.42 1.13 9.61
N GLY A 97 6.56 -0.17 9.90
CA GLY A 97 7.73 -0.70 10.59
C GLY A 97 9.03 -0.50 9.81
N HIS A 98 9.01 -0.66 8.48
CA HIS A 98 10.17 -0.40 7.64
C HIS A 98 10.57 1.08 7.62
N ARG A 99 9.59 2.00 7.65
CA ARG A 99 9.82 3.44 7.61
C ARG A 99 9.99 4.10 8.99
N GLY A 100 9.77 3.36 10.07
CA GLY A 100 9.77 3.92 11.42
C GLY A 100 8.61 4.91 11.66
N VAL A 101 7.48 4.71 11.00
CA VAL A 101 6.30 5.59 11.09
C VAL A 101 5.28 4.95 12.02
N GLU A 102 4.77 5.71 12.98
CA GLU A 102 3.62 5.28 13.77
C GLU A 102 2.33 5.44 12.96
N LEU A 103 1.47 4.43 13.00
CA LEU A 103 0.21 4.46 12.26
C LEU A 103 -0.86 5.23 13.06
N TRP A 104 -1.37 6.30 12.45
CA TRP A 104 -2.47 7.10 12.97
C TRP A 104 -3.62 7.15 11.96
N SER A 105 -4.81 7.52 12.43
CA SER A 105 -5.93 7.79 11.54
C SER A 105 -5.61 8.98 10.64
N LEU A 106 -5.85 8.83 9.32
CA LEU A 106 -5.69 9.94 8.38
C LEU A 106 -6.57 11.14 8.75
N THR A 107 -7.74 10.93 9.34
CA THR A 107 -8.61 12.03 9.81
C THR A 107 -7.92 12.90 10.86
N VAL A 108 -7.15 12.28 11.76
CA VAL A 108 -6.40 13.00 12.81
C VAL A 108 -5.18 13.69 12.21
N VAL A 109 -4.45 12.97 11.36
CA VAL A 109 -3.19 13.45 10.77
C VAL A 109 -3.41 14.60 9.77
N LEU A 110 -4.59 14.67 9.16
CA LEU A 110 -4.95 15.66 8.14
C LEU A 110 -5.94 16.71 8.65
N GLU A 111 -6.09 16.86 9.97
CA GLU A 111 -6.92 17.90 10.54
C GLU A 111 -6.47 19.29 10.04
N GLY A 112 -7.41 20.07 9.50
CA GLY A 112 -7.14 21.40 8.92
C GLY A 112 -6.38 21.39 7.58
N TYR A 113 -6.14 20.22 6.99
CA TYR A 113 -5.41 20.12 5.72
C TYR A 113 -6.21 20.66 4.52
N ASP A 114 -7.53 20.65 4.59
CA ASP A 114 -8.44 21.21 3.58
C ASP A 114 -8.19 22.71 3.34
N VAL A 115 -8.00 23.48 4.42
CA VAL A 115 -7.68 24.91 4.33
C VAL A 115 -6.29 25.13 3.71
N LEU A 116 -5.31 24.29 4.05
CA LEU A 116 -3.95 24.39 3.55
C LEU A 116 -3.84 23.97 2.08
N ALA A 117 -4.54 22.91 1.68
CA ALA A 117 -4.46 22.32 0.35
C ALA A 117 -5.07 23.21 -0.75
N GLN A 118 -6.07 24.04 -0.42
CA GLN A 118 -6.73 24.95 -1.37
C GLN A 118 -6.07 26.33 -1.47
N SER A 119 -5.17 26.67 -0.55
CA SER A 119 -4.54 27.99 -0.48
C SER A 119 -3.49 28.28 -1.57
N ARG A 120 -3.42 27.45 -2.62
CA ARG A 120 -2.41 27.56 -3.70
C ARG A 120 -2.98 27.34 -5.09
#